data_AF-A0A6A6I3U3-F1
#
_entry.id   AF-A0A6A6I3U3-F1
#
_cell.length_a   1.000
_cell.length_b   1.000
_cell.length_c   1.000
_cell.angle_alpha   90.00
_cell.angle_beta   90.00
_cell.angle_gamma   90.00
#
_symmetry.space_group_name_H-M   'P 1'
#
loop_
_entity.id
_entity.type
_entity.pdbx_description
1 polymer ?
#
loop_
_entity_poly.entity_id
_entity_poly.type
_entity_poly.pdbx_seq_one_letter_code
_entity_poly.pdbx_strand_id
1 'polypeptide(L)'
;MIDSTSLSSKPGVTPDSARYTHPKYWGHVDARFEALYDIYSLGIVLIEIALWKTTKTMAEKLNRDPTRTEISLAEWRDAVEKDLIPEVERRAGRIYGDVVRRCVTGDFGDAACRSDVGRLLKAFDREVVAKLEKCYA
;
A
#
# COMPACT_ATOMS: atom_id res chain seq x y z
N MET A 1 -0.55 28.12 14.81
CA MET A 1 -0.98 27.78 13.44
C MET A 1 0.27 27.29 12.73
N ILE A 2 0.50 25.97 12.70
CA ILE A 2 1.75 25.39 12.21
C ILE A 2 1.48 24.94 10.77
N ASP A 3 2.29 25.46 9.86
CA ASP A 3 2.17 25.29 8.42
C ASP A 3 2.45 23.84 8.04
N SER A 4 1.48 23.23 7.35
CA SER A 4 1.60 21.90 6.76
C SER A 4 2.05 22.14 5.33
N THR A 5 3.31 21.87 4.97
CA THR A 5 3.82 21.43 3.65
C THR A 5 5.33 21.63 3.58
N SER A 6 6.10 20.70 4.13
CA SER A 6 7.45 20.40 3.61
C SER A 6 7.84 19.00 4.06
N LEU A 7 7.17 17.99 3.48
CA LEU A 7 7.78 16.66 3.43
C LEU A 7 9.10 16.84 2.64
N SER A 8 10.21 16.74 3.36
CA SER A 8 11.55 16.60 2.79
C SER A 8 11.51 15.39 1.86
N SER A 9 11.30 15.66 0.58
CA SER A 9 11.38 14.66 -0.47
C SER A 9 12.87 14.37 -0.61
N LYS A 10 13.26 13.13 -0.33
CA LYS A 10 14.60 12.66 -0.72
C LYS A 10 14.77 12.97 -2.22
N PRO A 11 15.88 13.58 -2.65
CA PRO A 11 16.06 13.95 -4.05
C PRO A 11 15.92 12.70 -4.93
N GLY A 12 14.99 12.75 -5.90
CA GLY A 12 14.71 11.65 -6.83
C GLY A 12 13.37 10.90 -6.63
N VAL A 13 12.61 11.18 -5.57
CA VAL A 13 11.29 10.55 -5.37
C VAL A 13 10.22 11.28 -6.18
N THR A 14 9.64 10.60 -7.17
CA THR A 14 8.48 11.09 -7.92
C THR A 14 7.19 10.80 -7.16
N PRO A 15 6.10 11.58 -7.37
CA PRO A 15 4.80 11.32 -6.74
C PRO A 15 4.29 9.89 -6.99
N ASP A 16 4.53 9.34 -8.18
CA ASP A 16 4.14 7.99 -8.53
C ASP A 16 4.92 6.94 -7.72
N SER A 17 6.24 7.07 -7.62
CA SER A 17 7.07 6.20 -6.77
C SER A 17 6.74 6.31 -5.28
N ALA A 18 6.27 7.48 -4.83
CA ALA A 18 5.90 7.70 -3.43
C ALA A 18 4.65 6.91 -3.01
N ARG A 19 3.77 6.53 -3.95
CA ARG A 19 2.55 5.74 -3.69
C ARG A 19 2.82 4.30 -3.26
N TYR A 20 3.99 3.77 -3.61
CA TYR A 20 4.46 2.46 -3.16
C TYR A 20 5.13 2.53 -1.79
N THR A 21 5.46 3.72 -1.31
CA THR A 21 6.19 3.90 -0.06
C THR A 21 5.22 3.86 1.12
N HIS A 22 5.55 3.05 2.14
CA HIS A 22 4.75 2.97 3.35
C HIS A 22 4.64 4.34 4.06
N PRO A 23 3.46 4.76 4.56
CA PRO A 23 3.25 6.10 5.11
C PRO A 23 4.18 6.50 6.26
N LYS A 24 4.61 5.54 7.09
CA LYS A 24 5.57 5.80 8.18
C LYS A 24 7.00 6.08 7.71
N TYR A 25 7.31 5.80 6.45
CA TYR A 25 8.62 6.10 5.87
C TYR A 25 8.67 7.50 5.25
N TRP A 26 7.53 8.16 5.04
CA TRP A 26 7.50 9.52 4.52
C TRP A 26 8.05 10.52 5.55
N GLY A 27 9.11 11.25 5.20
CA GLY A 27 9.60 12.40 5.98
C GLY A 27 10.49 12.07 7.19
N HIS A 28 10.75 10.79 7.49
CA HIS A 28 11.69 10.41 8.55
C HIS A 28 13.04 9.99 7.95
N VAL A 29 14.06 10.83 8.11
CA VAL A 29 15.44 10.56 7.66
C VAL A 29 16.03 9.35 8.39
N ASP A 30 15.60 9.12 9.64
CA ASP A 30 16.07 8.02 10.51
C ASP A 30 15.13 6.80 10.55
N ALA A 31 14.09 6.75 9.70
CA ALA A 31 13.23 5.57 9.65
C ALA A 31 14.03 4.38 9.11
N ARG A 32 14.31 3.41 9.99
CA ARG A 32 14.91 2.16 9.59
C ARG A 32 13.98 1.45 8.61
N PHE A 33 14.55 0.93 7.54
CA PHE A 33 13.81 0.13 6.61
C PHE A 33 13.36 -1.17 7.29
N GLU A 34 12.07 -1.46 7.22
CA GLU A 34 11.46 -2.66 7.80
C GLU A 34 10.87 -3.49 6.67
N ALA A 35 10.94 -4.82 6.77
CA ALA A 35 10.36 -5.72 5.78
C ALA A 35 8.85 -5.48 5.54
N LEU A 36 8.16 -4.88 6.51
CA LEU A 36 6.76 -4.45 6.36
C LEU A 36 6.56 -3.36 5.31
N TYR A 37 7.58 -2.53 5.07
CA TYR A 37 7.49 -1.49 4.04
C TYR A 37 7.51 -2.10 2.64
N ASP A 38 8.31 -3.16 2.43
CA ASP A 38 8.25 -3.95 1.19
C ASP A 38 6.91 -4.68 1.02
N ILE A 39 6.39 -5.25 2.11
CA ILE A 39 5.08 -5.92 2.09
C ILE A 39 3.97 -4.91 1.73
N TYR A 40 4.06 -3.67 2.21
CA TYR A 40 3.15 -2.60 1.79
C TYR A 40 3.25 -2.33 0.29
N SER A 41 4.47 -2.14 -0.25
CA SER A 41 4.69 -1.94 -1.68
C SER A 41 4.14 -3.09 -2.52
N LEU A 42 4.32 -4.33 -2.05
CA LEU A 42 3.72 -5.52 -2.68
C LEU A 42 2.19 -5.44 -2.68
N GLY A 43 1.56 -5.00 -1.59
CA GLY A 43 0.12 -4.77 -1.54
C GLY A 43 -0.38 -3.81 -2.63
N ILE A 44 0.37 -2.75 -2.91
CA ILE A 44 0.06 -1.81 -4.00
C ILE A 44 0.21 -2.49 -5.37
N VAL A 45 1.28 -3.25 -5.60
CA VAL A 45 1.46 -4.02 -6.85
C VAL A 45 0.34 -5.03 -7.08
N LEU A 46 -0.11 -5.71 -6.02
CA LEU A 46 -1.23 -6.65 -6.11
C LEU A 46 -2.54 -5.96 -6.53
N ILE A 47 -2.76 -4.70 -6.12
CA ILE A 47 -3.89 -3.88 -6.61
C ILE A 47 -3.74 -3.62 -8.11
N GLU A 48 -2.56 -3.23 -8.56
CA GLU A 48 -2.32 -2.96 -9.99
C GLU A 48 -2.60 -4.19 -10.85
N ILE A 49 -2.17 -5.38 -10.39
CA ILE A 49 -2.42 -6.66 -11.07
C ILE A 49 -3.93 -6.94 -11.13
N ALA A 50 -4.65 -6.82 -10.01
CA ALA A 50 -6.08 -7.13 -9.96
C ALA A 50 -6.95 -6.16 -10.76
N LEU A 51 -6.56 -4.88 -10.83
CA LEU A 51 -7.32 -3.85 -11.55
C LEU A 51 -6.83 -3.61 -12.98
N TRP A 52 -5.68 -4.18 -13.33
CA TRP A 52 -4.95 -3.99 -14.58
C TRP A 52 -4.75 -2.51 -14.94
N LYS A 53 -4.34 -1.73 -13.94
CA LYS A 53 -4.15 -0.27 -14.01
C LYS A 53 -2.94 0.12 -13.19
N THR A 54 -2.23 1.16 -13.62
CA THR A 54 -1.10 1.70 -12.85
C THR A 54 -1.57 2.59 -11.70
N THR A 55 -0.72 2.77 -10.68
CA THR A 55 -0.92 3.75 -9.60
C THR A 55 -1.27 5.13 -10.12
N LYS A 56 -0.57 5.60 -11.16
CA LYS A 56 -0.85 6.86 -11.85
C LYS A 56 -2.27 6.93 -12.42
N THR A 57 -2.68 5.95 -13.23
CA THR A 57 -4.03 5.96 -13.84
C THR A 57 -5.15 5.84 -12.80
N MET A 58 -4.91 5.11 -11.71
CA MET A 58 -5.87 5.05 -10.60
C MET A 58 -5.97 6.40 -9.88
N ALA A 59 -4.83 7.04 -9.61
CA ALA A 59 -4.78 8.35 -8.96
C ALA A 59 -5.48 9.45 -9.76
N GLU A 60 -5.26 9.50 -11.07
CA GLU A 60 -5.92 10.43 -11.99
C GLU A 60 -7.44 10.26 -11.93
N LYS A 61 -7.94 9.02 -11.86
CA LYS A 61 -9.39 8.73 -11.75
C LYS A 61 -9.98 9.07 -10.39
N LEU A 62 -9.18 8.98 -9.34
CA LEU A 62 -9.58 9.32 -7.98
C LEU A 62 -9.55 10.84 -7.74
N ASN A 63 -8.86 11.60 -8.58
CA ASN A 63 -8.83 13.05 -8.50
C ASN A 63 -10.19 13.64 -8.89
N ARG A 64 -10.97 14.06 -7.89
CA ARG A 64 -12.30 14.65 -8.08
C ARG A 64 -12.25 16.17 -8.31
N ASP A 65 -11.08 16.77 -8.12
CA ASP A 65 -10.88 18.21 -8.27
C ASP A 65 -10.15 18.51 -9.59
N PRO A 66 -10.84 19.06 -10.60
CA PRO A 66 -10.24 19.34 -11.91
C PRO A 66 -9.20 20.47 -11.85
N THR A 67 -9.12 21.22 -10.75
CA THR A 67 -8.13 22.30 -10.57
C THR A 67 -6.78 21.79 -10.08
N ARG A 68 -6.74 20.55 -9.57
CA ARG A 68 -5.53 19.90 -9.06
C ARG A 68 -4.98 18.94 -10.08
N THR A 69 -3.66 18.91 -10.24
CA THR A 69 -3.00 17.94 -11.11
C THR A 69 -2.98 16.53 -10.51
N GLU A 70 -2.97 16.42 -9.18
CA GLU A 70 -2.82 15.13 -8.49
C GLU A 70 -3.43 15.12 -7.08
N ILE A 71 -3.85 13.93 -6.63
CA ILE A 71 -4.23 13.69 -5.23
C ILE A 71 -2.98 13.58 -4.34
N SER A 72 -3.11 14.02 -3.10
CA SER A 72 -2.08 13.86 -2.08
C SER A 72 -1.89 12.39 -1.69
N LEU A 73 -0.75 12.09 -1.08
CA LEU A 73 -0.44 10.75 -0.59
C LEU A 73 -1.38 10.28 0.54
N ALA A 74 -1.91 11.22 1.34
CA ALA A 74 -2.92 10.92 2.35
C ALA A 74 -4.26 10.54 1.72
N GLU A 75 -4.71 11.29 0.70
CA GLU A 75 -5.92 10.96 -0.07
C GLU A 75 -5.76 9.63 -0.81
N TRP A 76 -4.57 9.36 -1.36
CA TRP A 76 -4.25 8.07 -1.98
C TRP A 76 -4.43 6.90 -1.01
N ARG A 77 -3.85 6.98 0.19
CA ARG A 77 -3.99 5.93 1.21
C ARG A 77 -5.45 5.69 1.58
N ASP A 78 -6.19 6.77 1.78
CA ASP A 78 -7.61 6.70 2.10
C ASP A 78 -8.41 6.03 0.96
N ALA A 79 -8.10 6.36 -0.29
CA ALA A 79 -8.72 5.74 -1.45
C ALA A 79 -8.32 4.28 -1.64
N VAL A 80 -7.08 3.89 -1.32
CA VAL A 80 -6.66 2.48 -1.32
C VAL A 80 -7.60 1.65 -0.44
N GLU A 81 -7.84 2.10 0.79
CA GLU A 81 -8.66 1.36 1.74
C GLU A 81 -10.16 1.41 1.43
N LYS A 82 -10.67 2.59 1.06
CA LYS A 82 -12.11 2.84 0.91
C LYS A 82 -12.67 2.52 -0.48
N ASP A 83 -11.84 2.66 -1.51
CA ASP A 83 -12.29 2.56 -2.91
C ASP A 83 -11.61 1.38 -3.64
N LEU A 84 -10.27 1.27 -3.56
CA LEU A 84 -9.53 0.31 -4.39
C LEU A 84 -9.62 -1.13 -3.87
N ILE A 85 -9.49 -1.37 -2.57
CA ILE A 85 -9.63 -2.75 -2.03
C ILE A 85 -11.04 -3.32 -2.30
N PRO A 86 -12.16 -2.60 -2.06
CA PRO A 86 -13.47 -3.10 -2.44
C PRO A 86 -13.60 -3.42 -3.93
N GLU A 87 -13.01 -2.60 -4.81
CA GLU A 87 -12.99 -2.88 -6.25
C GLU A 87 -12.13 -4.10 -6.60
N VAL A 88 -11.01 -4.31 -5.89
CA VAL A 88 -10.19 -5.54 -6.00
C VAL A 88 -10.99 -6.77 -5.56
N GLU A 89 -11.67 -6.71 -4.41
CA GLU A 89 -12.54 -7.81 -3.94
C GLU A 89 -13.62 -8.15 -4.98
N ARG A 90 -14.19 -7.12 -5.62
CA ARG A 90 -15.21 -7.28 -6.66
C ARG A 90 -14.66 -7.94 -7.94
N ARG A 91 -13.40 -7.68 -8.30
CA ARG A 91 -12.79 -8.18 -9.56
C ARG A 91 -12.05 -9.50 -9.40
N ALA A 92 -11.26 -9.62 -8.34
CA ALA A 92 -10.35 -10.74 -8.09
C ALA A 92 -10.82 -11.67 -6.95
N GLY A 93 -11.94 -11.33 -6.29
CA GLY A 93 -12.52 -12.12 -5.23
C GLY A 93 -12.02 -11.73 -3.83
N ARG A 94 -12.77 -12.17 -2.81
CA ARG A 94 -12.54 -11.81 -1.41
C ARG A 94 -11.18 -12.26 -0.88
N ILE A 95 -10.73 -13.46 -1.24
CA ILE A 95 -9.43 -13.99 -0.77
C ILE A 95 -8.30 -13.06 -1.20
N TYR A 96 -8.29 -12.65 -2.47
CA TYR A 96 -7.28 -11.75 -3.01
C TYR A 96 -7.36 -10.37 -2.34
N GLY A 97 -8.57 -9.82 -2.19
CA GLY A 97 -8.76 -8.54 -1.50
C GLY A 97 -8.33 -8.55 -0.03
N ASP A 98 -8.59 -9.64 0.70
CA ASP A 98 -8.14 -9.80 2.09
C ASP A 98 -6.62 -9.84 2.20
N VAL A 99 -5.95 -10.50 1.25
CA VAL A 99 -4.48 -10.51 1.15
C VAL A 99 -3.96 -9.10 0.92
N VAL A 100 -4.49 -8.39 -0.07
CA VAL A 100 -4.12 -7.00 -0.36
C VAL A 100 -4.29 -6.12 0.87
N ARG A 101 -5.44 -6.23 1.55
CA ARG A 101 -5.74 -5.47 2.77
C ARG A 101 -4.68 -5.69 3.84
N ARG A 102 -4.32 -6.95 4.11
CA ARG A 102 -3.27 -7.28 5.11
C ARG A 102 -1.92 -6.68 4.74
N CYS A 103 -1.53 -6.76 3.46
CA CYS A 103 -0.28 -6.18 2.98
C CYS A 103 -0.22 -4.67 3.22
N VAL A 104 -1.29 -3.93 2.89
CA VAL A 104 -1.29 -2.46 3.00
C VAL A 104 -1.55 -1.93 4.42
N THR A 105 -2.14 -2.72 5.32
CA THR A 105 -2.34 -2.34 6.72
C THR A 105 -1.24 -2.86 7.65
N GLY A 106 -0.46 -3.85 7.22
CA GLY A 106 0.56 -4.51 8.02
C GLY A 106 0.00 -5.47 9.08
N ASP A 107 -1.20 -6.02 8.87
CA ASP A 107 -1.86 -6.97 9.79
C ASP A 107 -1.25 -8.39 9.70
N PHE A 108 -0.04 -8.52 10.28
CA PHE A 108 0.74 -9.77 10.35
C PHE A 108 1.00 -10.22 11.80
N GLY A 109 0.17 -9.77 12.75
CA GLY A 109 0.29 -10.08 14.17
C GLY A 109 0.80 -8.90 15.02
N ASP A 110 1.22 -9.21 16.24
CA ASP A 110 1.60 -8.21 17.24
C ASP A 110 2.92 -7.49 16.93
N ALA A 111 3.26 -6.46 17.72
CA ALA A 111 4.47 -5.66 17.53
C ALA A 111 5.76 -6.49 17.62
N ALA A 112 5.76 -7.56 18.43
CA ALA A 112 6.90 -8.46 18.57
C ALA A 112 7.09 -9.35 17.34
N CYS A 113 6.00 -9.77 16.71
CA CYS A 113 6.02 -10.47 15.42
C CYS A 113 6.61 -9.58 14.31
N ARG A 114 6.29 -8.29 14.33
CA ARG A 114 6.75 -7.33 13.31
C ARG A 114 8.24 -6.97 13.40
N SER A 115 8.82 -7.03 14.61
CA SER A 115 10.25 -6.77 14.81
C SER A 115 11.14 -8.01 14.63
N ASP A 116 10.57 -9.21 14.64
CA ASP A 116 11.25 -10.48 14.35
C ASP A 116 10.98 -10.88 12.89
N VAL A 117 11.99 -10.70 12.04
CA VAL A 117 11.90 -11.01 10.60
C VAL A 117 11.49 -12.46 10.35
N GLY A 118 11.96 -13.42 11.17
CA GLY A 118 11.62 -14.83 11.01
C GLY A 118 10.14 -15.11 11.28
N ARG A 119 9.57 -14.47 12.31
CA ARG A 119 8.13 -14.56 12.61
C ARG A 119 7.29 -13.86 11.54
N LEU A 120 7.72 -12.68 11.10
CA LEU A 120 7.07 -11.94 10.03
C LEU A 120 7.03 -12.74 8.74
N LEU A 121 8.13 -13.37 8.32
CA LEU A 121 8.18 -14.20 7.11
C LEU A 121 7.23 -15.40 7.21
N LYS A 122 7.15 -16.06 8.38
CA LYS A 122 6.18 -17.15 8.61
C LYS A 122 4.74 -16.65 8.55
N ALA A 123 4.46 -15.45 9.07
CA ALA A 123 3.14 -14.84 8.97
C ALA A 123 2.83 -14.47 7.51
N PHE A 124 3.79 -13.93 6.77
CA PHE A 124 3.66 -13.61 5.36
C PHE A 124 3.34 -14.84 4.52
N ASP A 125 4.10 -15.93 4.69
CA ASP A 125 3.86 -17.19 3.99
C ASP A 125 2.43 -17.72 4.22
N ARG A 126 1.98 -17.74 5.48
CA ARG A 126 0.63 -18.21 5.83
C ARG A 126 -0.49 -17.28 5.37
N GLU A 127 -0.33 -15.97 5.55
CA GLU A 127 -1.40 -15.00 5.36
C GLU A 127 -1.49 -14.45 3.94
N VAL A 128 -0.40 -14.53 3.16
CA VAL A 128 -0.31 -14.02 1.79
C VAL A 128 -0.15 -15.17 0.82
N VAL A 129 0.97 -15.91 0.88
CA VAL A 129 1.32 -16.93 -0.13
C VAL A 129 0.28 -18.05 -0.14
N ALA A 130 0.08 -18.72 1.00
CA ALA A 130 -0.87 -19.83 1.13
C ALA A 130 -2.34 -19.44 0.88
N LYS A 131 -2.68 -18.14 0.95
CA LYS A 131 -4.02 -17.66 0.58
C LYS A 131 -4.14 -17.39 -0.91
N LEU A 132 -3.14 -16.78 -1.52
CA LEU A 132 -3.11 -16.56 -2.97
C LEU A 132 -3.12 -17.89 -3.74
N GLU A 133 -2.50 -18.95 -3.23
CA GLU A 133 -2.58 -20.30 -3.79
C GLU A 133 -4.02 -20.86 -3.86
N LYS A 134 -4.94 -20.34 -3.05
CA LYS A 134 -6.36 -20.73 -3.04
C LYS A 134 -7.21 -19.90 -3.98
N CYS A 135 -6.63 -18.90 -4.64
CA CYS A 135 -7.30 -18.17 -5.70
C CYS A 135 -7.32 -19.06 -6.95
N TYR A 136 -8.50 -19.38 -7.46
CA TYR A 136 -8.66 -20.11 -8.72
C TYR A 136 -8.95 -19.12 -9.83
N ALA A 137 -8.31 -19.31 -10.99
CA ALA A 137 -8.55 -18.57 -12.22
C ALA A 137 -9.71 -19.17 -13.02
#